data_AF-A0A956IUM3-F1
#
_entry.id   AF-A0A956IUM3-F1
#
_cell.length_a   1.000
_cell.length_b   1.000
_cell.length_c   1.000
_cell.angle_alpha   90.00
_cell.angle_beta   90.00
_cell.angle_gamma   90.00
#
_symmetry.space_group_name_H-M   'P 1'
#
loop_
_entity.id
_entity.type
_entity.pdbx_description
1 polymer ?
#
loop_
_entity_poly.entity_id
_entity_poly.type
_entity_poly.pdbx_seq_one_letter_code
_entity_poly.pdbx_strand_id
1 'polypeptide(L)'
;MRVALVLITGCVLTNPEYDADSVGSASEGESGSLSASAGTSSDTTTTGGSASASGTSGGVSESEGGSGSTGGGASESSTSAGLLTCADLACVTNASCHETMEGPACACDPGFDPDGELCVDIDECVDDPCAEGLCVNTPGEHQCAFPATCAELLMLLPDTVDGPATLYVGGDPQKPWTAHCHDMAGTPREYLPLPRQSGLSNTGRYTIVNPWAGYSGDRVTRFQRVRLNPANLRVDIGDMTFTSGEGAATFNNANVGYVAYGTAMTCIGGSTSAAIDLRDTAFDVQPGLFCTDGFNPNGQTQSPNARVYVNTGGGDCGWRAPSADKCPYTPINGGAAGAGEQLQLVYVGL
;
A
#
# COMPACT_ATOMS: atom_id res chain seq x y z
N MET A 1 36.62 5.89 -10.78
CA MET A 1 37.27 5.82 -9.44
C MET A 1 36.22 6.24 -8.42
N ARG A 2 35.64 5.38 -7.58
CA ARG A 2 35.84 3.92 -7.39
C ARG A 2 34.68 3.13 -8.04
N VAL A 3 34.88 1.84 -8.29
CA VAL A 3 33.81 0.90 -8.72
C VAL A 3 33.68 -0.16 -7.64
N ALA A 4 32.46 -0.46 -7.20
CA ALA A 4 32.17 -1.53 -6.24
C ALA A 4 31.50 -2.70 -6.98
N LEU A 5 32.31 -3.67 -7.40
CA LEU A 5 31.84 -4.88 -8.08
C LEU A 5 31.44 -5.94 -7.05
N VAL A 6 30.14 -6.16 -6.85
CA VAL A 6 29.63 -7.23 -6.00
C VAL A 6 29.41 -8.49 -6.84
N LEU A 7 30.25 -9.50 -6.64
CA LEU A 7 30.13 -10.81 -7.28
C LEU A 7 29.14 -11.68 -6.49
N ILE A 8 27.96 -11.95 -7.05
CA ILE A 8 27.02 -12.94 -6.51
C ILE A 8 27.39 -14.31 -7.09
N THR A 9 28.09 -15.12 -6.29
CA THR A 9 28.52 -16.47 -6.68
C THR A 9 27.51 -17.52 -6.19
N GLY A 10 26.80 -18.11 -7.16
CA GLY A 10 26.00 -19.35 -7.13
C GLY A 10 25.62 -20.03 -5.80
N CYS A 11 24.32 -20.22 -5.61
CA CYS A 11 23.77 -21.33 -4.82
C CYS A 11 23.06 -22.32 -5.78
N VAL A 12 23.29 -23.62 -5.62
CA VAL A 12 22.90 -24.66 -6.60
C VAL A 12 22.46 -25.94 -5.87
N LEU A 13 21.18 -26.29 -6.03
CA LEU A 13 20.52 -27.55 -5.60
C LEU A 13 20.44 -27.74 -4.06
N THR A 14 19.45 -28.47 -3.49
CA THR A 14 18.59 -29.53 -4.02
C THR A 14 17.14 -29.40 -3.54
N ASN A 15 16.17 -29.82 -4.36
CA ASN A 15 14.89 -30.36 -3.88
C ASN A 15 15.09 -31.83 -3.43
N PRO A 16 14.23 -32.33 -2.55
CA PRO A 16 13.62 -33.64 -2.76
C PRO A 16 12.09 -33.53 -2.83
N GLU A 17 11.47 -34.40 -3.62
CA GLU A 17 10.02 -34.53 -3.71
C GLU A 17 9.38 -35.04 -2.41
N TYR A 18 8.07 -34.80 -2.25
CA TYR A 18 7.21 -35.65 -1.46
C TYR A 18 5.87 -35.83 -2.17
N ASP A 19 5.54 -37.08 -2.50
CA ASP A 19 4.40 -37.41 -3.36
C ASP A 19 3.04 -37.17 -2.71
N ALA A 20 2.04 -36.94 -3.56
CA ALA A 20 0.64 -36.84 -3.19
C ALA A 20 -0.23 -37.82 -3.99
N ASP A 21 -0.69 -38.88 -3.31
CA ASP A 21 -1.84 -39.70 -3.70
C ASP A 21 -2.91 -39.50 -2.60
N SER A 22 -4.15 -39.09 -2.89
CA SER A 22 -5.24 -39.86 -3.53
C SER A 22 -5.69 -41.05 -2.65
N VAL A 23 -6.99 -41.35 -2.45
CA VAL A 23 -8.10 -41.49 -3.41
C VAL A 23 -9.48 -41.17 -2.78
N GLY A 24 -10.37 -40.54 -3.57
CA GLY A 24 -11.85 -40.78 -3.59
C GLY A 24 -12.72 -40.20 -2.46
N SER A 25 -14.03 -39.91 -2.67
CA SER A 25 -14.92 -40.10 -3.84
C SER A 25 -15.95 -38.94 -3.89
N ALA A 26 -16.34 -38.39 -5.05
CA ALA A 26 -17.55 -38.69 -5.82
C ALA A 26 -18.85 -38.84 -4.99
N SER A 27 -20.01 -38.27 -5.36
CA SER A 27 -20.57 -38.04 -6.72
C SER A 27 -21.73 -37.00 -6.75
N GLU A 28 -22.00 -36.43 -7.94
CA GLU A 28 -23.31 -36.04 -8.55
C GLU A 28 -24.33 -35.17 -7.76
N GLY A 29 -25.13 -34.24 -8.31
CA GLY A 29 -25.42 -33.75 -9.68
C GLY A 29 -26.66 -32.79 -9.63
N GLU A 30 -27.22 -32.20 -10.69
CA GLU A 30 -26.87 -32.05 -12.12
C GLU A 30 -27.77 -30.94 -12.78
N SER A 31 -27.39 -30.44 -13.97
CA SER A 31 -28.22 -29.74 -14.99
C SER A 31 -28.68 -28.26 -14.84
N GLY A 32 -28.70 -27.55 -15.98
CA GLY A 32 -29.32 -26.22 -16.15
C GLY A 32 -28.81 -25.42 -17.37
N SER A 33 -29.57 -25.35 -18.47
CA SER A 33 -29.21 -24.68 -19.74
C SER A 33 -30.48 -24.29 -20.54
N LEU A 34 -30.50 -23.56 -21.66
CA LEU A 34 -29.48 -23.09 -22.64
C LEU A 34 -29.37 -21.53 -22.56
N SER A 35 -29.07 -20.66 -23.56
CA SER A 35 -28.87 -20.74 -25.03
C SER A 35 -28.12 -19.49 -25.57
N ALA A 36 -27.58 -19.55 -26.79
CA ALA A 36 -26.95 -18.42 -27.50
C ALA A 36 -27.66 -18.08 -28.84
N SER A 37 -27.53 -16.85 -29.33
CA SER A 37 -27.89 -16.43 -30.70
C SER A 37 -27.13 -15.17 -31.13
N ALA A 38 -26.62 -15.14 -32.36
CA ALA A 38 -25.94 -13.98 -32.95
C ALA A 38 -26.90 -13.08 -33.76
N GLY A 39 -26.45 -11.87 -34.11
CA GLY A 39 -27.12 -10.95 -35.03
C GLY A 39 -26.10 -10.03 -35.71
N THR A 40 -26.33 -9.68 -36.98
CA THR A 40 -25.32 -9.07 -37.87
C THR A 40 -25.94 -8.07 -38.85
N SER A 41 -25.26 -6.94 -39.07
CA SER A 41 -25.41 -5.94 -40.17
C SER A 41 -26.78 -5.21 -40.29
N SER A 42 -26.98 -4.11 -41.03
CA SER A 42 -26.15 -3.38 -42.03
C SER A 42 -26.55 -1.87 -42.10
N ASP A 43 -25.69 -1.02 -42.71
CA ASP A 43 -26.03 0.06 -43.70
C ASP A 43 -26.93 1.30 -43.34
N THR A 44 -26.86 2.50 -43.98
CA THR A 44 -25.92 3.20 -44.93
C THR A 44 -26.08 4.75 -44.82
N THR A 45 -25.02 5.55 -45.11
CA THR A 45 -24.99 6.97 -45.66
C THR A 45 -25.88 8.12 -45.05
N THR A 46 -25.61 9.44 -45.20
CA THR A 46 -25.17 10.19 -46.41
C THR A 46 -24.69 11.65 -46.14
N THR A 47 -23.62 12.09 -46.84
CA THR A 47 -23.28 13.49 -47.30
C THR A 47 -23.15 14.72 -46.39
N GLY A 48 -22.05 15.47 -46.60
CA GLY A 48 -21.97 16.96 -46.61
C GLY A 48 -21.33 17.63 -45.38
N GLY A 49 -20.53 18.72 -45.49
CA GLY A 49 -20.04 19.48 -46.66
C GLY A 49 -19.04 20.60 -46.26
N SER A 50 -18.29 21.17 -47.21
CA SER A 50 -17.06 21.96 -46.96
C SER A 50 -17.20 23.49 -46.78
N ALA A 51 -16.34 24.13 -45.97
CA ALA A 51 -15.68 25.45 -46.17
C ALA A 51 -14.84 25.81 -44.90
N SER A 52 -13.64 26.43 -44.84
CA SER A 52 -12.77 27.21 -45.75
C SER A 52 -12.69 28.74 -45.45
N ALA A 53 -11.67 29.16 -44.68
CA ALA A 53 -11.02 30.49 -44.69
C ALA A 53 -9.71 30.38 -43.86
N SER A 54 -8.47 30.67 -44.28
CA SER A 54 -7.84 31.69 -45.17
C SER A 54 -7.37 32.97 -44.43
N GLY A 55 -6.06 33.14 -44.30
CA GLY A 55 -5.38 34.37 -43.87
C GLY A 55 -3.91 34.34 -44.34
N THR A 56 -3.36 35.47 -44.84
CA THR A 56 -2.10 35.44 -45.61
C THR A 56 -1.30 36.74 -45.53
N SER A 57 -0.01 36.62 -45.14
CA SER A 57 1.07 37.60 -45.36
C SER A 57 2.41 36.96 -44.91
N GLY A 58 3.57 37.13 -45.54
CA GLY A 58 3.91 37.87 -46.76
C GLY A 58 5.20 38.68 -46.60
N GLY A 59 6.31 38.28 -47.23
CA GLY A 59 7.61 38.99 -47.19
C GLY A 59 8.68 38.33 -48.08
N VAL A 60 9.60 39.12 -48.66
CA VAL A 60 10.58 38.68 -49.69
C VAL A 60 11.87 39.52 -49.71
N SER A 61 13.02 38.84 -49.87
CA SER A 61 14.35 39.33 -50.33
C SER A 61 15.30 38.10 -50.37
N GLU A 62 16.02 37.74 -51.44
CA GLU A 62 17.21 38.40 -52.05
C GLU A 62 18.45 38.38 -51.12
N SER A 63 19.70 38.02 -51.53
CA SER A 63 20.22 37.58 -52.84
C SER A 63 21.70 37.08 -52.81
N GLU A 64 22.07 36.22 -53.80
CA GLU A 64 23.34 36.22 -54.62
C GLU A 64 24.67 35.49 -54.23
N GLY A 65 25.28 34.83 -55.24
CA GLY A 65 26.71 34.44 -55.36
C GLY A 65 27.17 33.06 -54.80
N GLY A 66 28.08 32.28 -55.43
CA GLY A 66 28.64 32.32 -56.80
C GLY A 66 29.92 31.45 -57.02
N SER A 67 30.01 30.72 -58.16
CA SER A 67 31.18 29.95 -58.70
C SER A 67 31.63 28.66 -57.95
N GLY A 68 32.11 27.56 -58.58
CA GLY A 68 32.07 27.12 -59.98
C GLY A 68 33.36 26.41 -60.51
N SER A 69 33.32 25.12 -60.93
CA SER A 69 34.10 24.56 -62.06
C SER A 69 33.78 23.07 -62.42
N THR A 70 33.63 22.78 -63.73
CA THR A 70 33.94 21.54 -64.50
C THR A 70 34.36 20.26 -63.75
N GLY A 71 33.82 19.06 -63.94
CA GLY A 71 33.41 18.40 -65.20
C GLY A 71 34.18 17.07 -65.39
N GLY A 72 33.48 15.95 -65.60
CA GLY A 72 34.08 14.62 -65.84
C GLY A 72 33.15 13.47 -65.44
N GLY A 73 32.42 12.89 -66.40
CA GLY A 73 31.38 11.89 -66.13
C GLY A 73 31.76 10.46 -66.48
N ALA A 74 31.15 9.50 -65.77
CA ALA A 74 31.12 8.08 -66.13
C ALA A 74 29.77 7.46 -65.74
N SER A 75 29.17 6.72 -66.68
CA SER A 75 28.11 5.71 -66.53
C SER A 75 27.22 5.73 -65.27
N GLU A 76 25.98 6.16 -65.48
CA GLU A 76 24.75 5.58 -64.93
C GLU A 76 24.89 4.51 -63.84
N SER A 77 24.56 4.88 -62.61
CA SER A 77 23.54 4.13 -61.89
C SER A 77 22.42 5.08 -61.53
N SER A 78 21.40 5.15 -62.38
CA SER A 78 20.07 5.63 -62.01
C SER A 78 19.36 4.54 -61.18
N THR A 79 20.00 4.12 -60.08
CA THR A 79 19.23 3.80 -58.87
C THR A 79 18.33 5.00 -58.64
N SER A 80 17.04 4.80 -58.84
CA SER A 80 16.03 5.78 -58.50
C SER A 80 16.34 6.33 -57.12
N ALA A 81 16.30 7.66 -56.97
CA ALA A 81 15.82 8.23 -55.73
C ALA A 81 14.37 7.77 -55.60
N GLY A 82 14.19 6.52 -55.13
CA GLY A 82 12.91 6.02 -54.72
C GLY A 82 12.40 7.01 -53.69
N LEU A 83 11.14 7.41 -53.85
CA LEU A 83 10.46 8.18 -52.83
C LEU A 83 10.61 7.38 -51.54
N LEU A 84 11.51 7.81 -50.65
CA LEU A 84 11.64 7.18 -49.34
C LEU A 84 10.26 7.33 -48.70
N THR A 85 9.74 6.23 -48.18
CA THR A 85 8.50 6.24 -47.40
C THR A 85 8.79 5.72 -46.00
N CYS A 86 7.82 5.84 -45.11
CA CYS A 86 7.86 5.19 -43.82
C CYS A 86 7.82 3.64 -43.87
N ALA A 87 7.74 3.03 -45.06
CA ALA A 87 8.03 1.60 -45.23
C ALA A 87 9.53 1.29 -45.41
N ASP A 88 10.34 2.30 -45.77
CA ASP A 88 11.77 2.17 -46.10
C ASP A 88 12.68 2.85 -45.05
N LEU A 89 12.17 3.85 -44.32
CA LEU A 89 12.88 4.56 -43.25
C LEU A 89 12.69 3.86 -41.90
N ALA A 90 13.77 3.26 -41.38
CA ALA A 90 13.81 2.75 -40.01
C ALA A 90 14.17 3.86 -39.02
N CYS A 91 13.30 4.10 -38.04
CA CYS A 91 13.53 5.03 -36.94
C CYS A 91 14.24 4.35 -35.75
N VAL A 92 14.70 5.16 -34.79
CA VAL A 92 15.25 4.68 -33.51
C VAL A 92 14.14 4.16 -32.59
N THR A 93 14.53 3.51 -31.49
CA THR A 93 13.58 3.08 -30.45
C THR A 93 12.80 4.29 -29.91
N ASN A 94 11.50 4.11 -29.65
CA ASN A 94 10.58 5.17 -29.20
C ASN A 94 10.45 6.35 -30.18
N ALA A 95 10.54 6.05 -31.49
CA ALA A 95 10.31 7.01 -32.56
C ALA A 95 9.47 6.42 -33.70
N SER A 96 8.41 7.13 -34.07
CA SER A 96 7.58 6.81 -35.23
C SER A 96 8.03 7.58 -36.48
N CYS A 97 7.85 6.96 -37.65
CA CYS A 97 8.02 7.64 -38.92
C CYS A 97 6.72 8.34 -39.33
N HIS A 98 6.83 9.61 -39.76
CA HIS A 98 5.73 10.41 -40.26
C HIS A 98 6.06 10.96 -41.66
N GLU A 99 5.12 10.80 -42.60
CA GLU A 99 5.22 11.39 -43.94
C GLU A 99 5.02 12.92 -43.85
N THR A 100 6.04 13.70 -44.19
CA THR A 100 5.99 15.18 -44.17
C THR A 100 6.05 15.76 -45.59
N MET A 101 5.84 17.08 -45.72
CA MET A 101 6.01 17.78 -47.01
C MET A 101 7.47 17.80 -47.51
N GLU A 102 8.45 17.50 -46.65
CA GLU A 102 9.88 17.45 -46.98
C GLU A 102 10.38 16.01 -47.18
N GLY A 103 9.51 15.01 -47.01
CA GLY A 103 9.81 13.57 -47.03
C GLY A 103 9.41 12.88 -45.72
N PRO A 104 9.60 11.56 -45.59
CA PRO A 104 9.42 10.87 -44.30
C PRO A 104 10.47 11.34 -43.30
N ALA A 105 10.03 11.61 -42.08
CA ALA A 105 10.89 11.98 -40.97
C ALA A 105 10.53 11.16 -39.72
N CYS A 106 11.53 10.79 -38.94
CA CYS A 106 11.32 10.23 -37.61
C CYS A 106 11.02 11.34 -36.62
N ALA A 107 10.00 11.16 -35.77
CA ALA A 107 9.77 11.96 -34.58
C ALA A 107 9.70 11.02 -33.37
N CYS A 108 10.06 11.51 -32.20
CA CYS A 108 9.87 10.74 -30.96
C CYS A 108 8.38 10.47 -30.73
N ASP A 109 8.07 9.29 -30.19
CA ASP A 109 6.72 8.94 -29.79
C ASP A 109 6.25 9.84 -28.62
N PRO A 110 4.94 10.02 -28.38
CA PRO A 110 4.45 10.76 -27.22
C PRO A 110 5.04 10.22 -25.91
N GLY A 111 5.41 11.12 -25.00
CA GLY A 111 6.14 10.78 -23.77
C GLY A 111 7.66 10.67 -23.94
N PHE A 112 8.21 10.93 -25.14
CA PHE A 112 9.65 10.93 -25.40
C PHE A 112 10.13 12.24 -26.03
N ASP A 113 11.26 12.76 -25.53
CA ASP A 113 11.93 13.96 -26.04
C ASP A 113 13.23 13.60 -26.81
N PRO A 114 13.66 14.41 -27.80
CA PRO A 114 14.87 14.13 -28.58
C PRO A 114 16.17 14.56 -27.88
N ASP A 115 16.99 13.60 -27.46
CA ASP A 115 18.39 13.82 -27.05
C ASP A 115 19.36 13.35 -28.15
N GLY A 116 19.70 14.30 -29.03
CA GLY A 116 20.61 14.07 -30.16
C GLY A 116 20.01 13.16 -31.24
N GLU A 117 20.43 11.90 -31.27
CA GLU A 117 19.91 10.87 -32.19
C GLU A 117 18.99 9.86 -31.47
N LEU A 118 18.69 10.06 -30.18
CA LEU A 118 17.87 9.18 -29.35
C LEU A 118 16.56 9.87 -28.93
N CYS A 119 15.52 9.07 -28.73
CA CYS A 119 14.30 9.50 -28.06
C CYS A 119 14.33 8.99 -26.62
N VAL A 120 14.52 9.92 -25.67
CA VAL A 120 14.65 9.65 -24.25
C VAL A 120 13.32 9.89 -23.54
N ASP A 121 13.09 9.09 -22.50
CA ASP A 121 11.87 9.12 -21.70
C ASP A 121 11.70 10.45 -20.98
N ILE A 122 10.51 11.05 -21.05
CA ILE A 122 10.19 12.30 -20.32
C ILE A 122 9.78 11.91 -18.90
N ASP A 123 10.56 12.33 -17.89
CA ASP A 123 10.19 12.14 -16.48
C ASP A 123 9.09 13.13 -16.06
N GLU A 124 7.86 12.78 -16.41
CA GLU A 124 6.65 13.56 -16.13
C GLU A 124 6.40 13.74 -14.63
N CYS A 125 6.99 12.88 -13.78
CA CYS A 125 6.89 12.98 -12.33
C CYS A 125 7.67 14.16 -11.72
N VAL A 126 8.51 14.84 -12.51
CA VAL A 126 9.19 16.09 -12.10
C VAL A 126 8.19 17.21 -11.78
N ASP A 127 7.03 17.24 -12.44
CA ASP A 127 5.96 18.24 -12.23
C ASP A 127 4.85 17.79 -11.25
N ASP A 128 5.02 16.63 -10.60
CA ASP A 128 4.05 16.00 -9.66
C ASP A 128 2.59 15.94 -10.17
N PRO A 129 2.33 15.25 -11.30
CA PRO A 129 1.02 15.22 -11.96
C PRO A 129 -0.07 14.44 -11.19
N CYS A 130 0.32 13.67 -10.18
CA CYS A 130 -0.59 12.82 -9.40
C CYS A 130 -1.30 13.61 -8.30
N ALA A 131 -2.57 13.97 -8.54
CA ALA A 131 -3.38 14.72 -7.57
C ALA A 131 -3.51 14.06 -6.18
N GLU A 132 -3.38 12.73 -6.11
CA GLU A 132 -3.18 11.92 -4.92
C GLU A 132 -2.29 10.73 -5.31
N GLY A 133 -1.62 10.10 -4.32
CA GLY A 133 -0.78 8.91 -4.54
C GLY A 133 0.72 9.23 -4.60
N LEU A 134 1.46 8.40 -5.35
CA LEU A 134 2.86 8.58 -5.68
C LEU A 134 3.02 8.50 -7.20
N CYS A 135 3.64 9.50 -7.82
CA CYS A 135 3.99 9.41 -9.24
C CYS A 135 5.14 8.43 -9.47
N VAL A 136 4.96 7.53 -10.44
CA VAL A 136 5.96 6.57 -10.91
C VAL A 136 6.14 6.80 -12.41
N ASN A 137 7.33 7.25 -12.82
CA ASN A 137 7.61 7.44 -14.24
C ASN A 137 7.77 6.08 -14.94
N THR A 138 7.15 5.91 -16.12
CA THR A 138 7.28 4.70 -16.94
C THR A 138 7.44 5.04 -18.42
N PRO A 139 8.03 4.16 -19.26
CA PRO A 139 8.41 4.52 -20.63
C PRO A 139 7.26 5.08 -21.48
N GLY A 140 7.25 6.39 -21.68
CA GLY A 140 6.25 7.15 -22.45
C GLY A 140 4.97 7.57 -21.72
N GLU A 141 4.83 7.30 -20.41
CA GLU A 141 3.68 7.73 -19.59
C GLU A 141 3.96 7.53 -18.08
N HIS A 142 3.60 8.50 -17.22
CA HIS A 142 3.57 8.31 -15.77
C HIS A 142 2.38 7.49 -15.26
N GLN A 143 2.54 6.85 -14.09
CA GLN A 143 1.48 6.12 -13.39
C GLN A 143 1.38 6.56 -11.92
N CYS A 144 0.17 6.86 -11.45
CA CYS A 144 -0.07 7.17 -10.04
C CYS A 144 -0.28 5.89 -9.23
N ALA A 145 0.66 5.58 -8.34
CA ALA A 145 0.65 4.40 -7.48
C ALA A 145 0.08 4.70 -6.08
N PHE A 146 -0.66 3.74 -5.54
CA PHE A 146 -1.38 3.85 -4.27
C PHE A 146 -0.95 2.70 -3.33
N PRO A 147 0.25 2.76 -2.72
CA PRO A 147 0.77 1.65 -1.92
C PRO A 147 -0.14 1.35 -0.71
N ALA A 148 -0.53 0.08 -0.56
CA ALA A 148 -1.31 -0.41 0.56
C ALA A 148 -0.45 -0.83 1.75
N THR A 149 0.83 -1.15 1.49
CA THR A 149 1.82 -1.60 2.46
C THR A 149 3.09 -0.74 2.42
N CYS A 150 3.83 -0.72 3.52
CA CYS A 150 5.18 -0.17 3.57
C CYS A 150 6.15 -0.96 2.67
N ALA A 151 5.89 -2.26 2.45
CA ALA A 151 6.63 -3.07 1.49
C ALA A 151 6.41 -2.62 0.04
N GLU A 152 5.18 -2.31 -0.36
CA GLU A 152 4.88 -1.71 -1.67
C GLU A 152 5.52 -0.33 -1.81
N LEU A 153 5.42 0.53 -0.80
CA LEU A 153 6.08 1.84 -0.81
C LEU A 153 7.60 1.71 -1.03
N LEU A 154 8.26 0.73 -0.40
CA LEU A 154 9.68 0.46 -0.60
C LEU A 154 10.01 -0.07 -2.01
N MET A 155 9.13 -0.85 -2.63
CA MET A 155 9.31 -1.31 -4.02
C MET A 155 9.20 -0.16 -5.03
N LEU A 156 8.41 0.87 -4.71
CA LEU A 156 8.23 2.07 -5.54
C LEU A 156 9.33 3.12 -5.28
N LEU A 157 9.77 3.26 -4.02
CA LEU A 157 10.82 4.18 -3.58
C LEU A 157 11.88 3.44 -2.75
N PRO A 158 12.94 2.90 -3.38
CA PRO A 158 13.95 2.06 -2.70
C PRO A 158 14.73 2.75 -1.56
N ASP A 159 14.79 4.08 -1.55
CA ASP A 159 15.44 4.87 -0.50
C ASP A 159 14.50 5.19 0.70
N THR A 160 13.30 4.61 0.76
CA THR A 160 12.35 4.86 1.86
C THR A 160 12.84 4.29 3.19
N VAL A 161 12.86 5.13 4.23
CA VAL A 161 13.28 4.78 5.60
C VAL A 161 12.12 4.78 6.59
N ASP A 162 12.35 4.22 7.78
CA ASP A 162 11.43 4.26 8.92
C ASP A 162 10.91 5.69 9.20
N GLY A 163 9.59 5.89 9.14
CA GLY A 163 9.00 7.23 9.11
C GLY A 163 7.48 7.24 9.00
N PRO A 164 6.82 8.41 9.06
CA PRO A 164 5.42 8.53 8.67
C PRO A 164 5.27 8.39 7.15
N ALA A 165 4.20 7.74 6.69
CA ALA A 165 3.88 7.59 5.27
C ALA A 165 2.36 7.62 5.05
N THR A 166 1.93 8.01 3.85
CA THR A 166 0.53 7.83 3.42
C THR A 166 0.40 6.48 2.71
N LEU A 167 -0.48 5.61 3.22
CA LEU A 167 -0.85 4.35 2.59
C LEU A 167 -2.34 4.34 2.25
N TYR A 168 -2.76 3.44 1.38
CA TYR A 168 -4.12 3.40 0.82
C TYR A 168 -4.78 2.05 1.12
N VAL A 169 -5.95 2.04 1.78
CA VAL A 169 -6.59 0.79 2.21
C VAL A 169 -6.95 -0.09 1.00
N GLY A 170 -6.21 -1.18 0.81
CA GLY A 170 -6.35 -2.07 -0.36
C GLY A 170 -5.96 -1.42 -1.69
N GLY A 171 -5.13 -0.37 -1.66
CA GLY A 171 -4.76 0.41 -2.85
C GLY A 171 -5.83 1.36 -3.36
N ASP A 172 -6.90 1.59 -2.59
CA ASP A 172 -7.99 2.49 -2.99
C ASP A 172 -7.58 3.97 -2.80
N PRO A 173 -7.50 4.79 -3.87
CA PRO A 173 -7.13 6.21 -3.78
C PRO A 173 -8.12 7.05 -2.96
N GLN A 174 -9.34 6.55 -2.69
CA GLN A 174 -10.33 7.20 -1.84
C GLN A 174 -10.24 6.76 -0.37
N LYS A 175 -9.24 5.95 0.00
CA LYS A 175 -8.99 5.52 1.39
C LYS A 175 -7.54 5.76 1.88
N PRO A 176 -6.98 6.97 1.77
CA PRO A 176 -5.68 7.31 2.36
C PRO A 176 -5.72 7.25 3.89
N TRP A 177 -4.61 6.82 4.49
CA TRP A 177 -4.37 6.90 5.94
C TRP A 177 -2.89 7.12 6.25
N THR A 178 -2.59 7.84 7.32
CA THR A 178 -1.21 8.04 7.79
C THR A 178 -0.74 6.83 8.59
N ALA A 179 0.15 6.03 7.99
CA ALA A 179 0.89 4.96 8.64
C ALA A 179 2.18 5.47 9.28
N HIS A 180 2.76 4.67 10.14
CA HIS A 180 4.19 4.69 10.44
C HIS A 180 4.83 3.41 9.92
N CYS A 181 5.73 3.55 8.95
CA CYS A 181 6.55 2.46 8.46
C CYS A 181 7.75 2.24 9.37
N HIS A 182 8.04 0.98 9.66
CA HIS A 182 9.13 0.55 10.54
C HIS A 182 9.78 -0.75 10.02
N ASP A 183 11.07 -0.94 10.30
CA ASP A 183 11.89 -2.06 9.81
C ASP A 183 12.02 -2.06 8.28
N MET A 184 12.11 -0.87 7.67
CA MET A 184 12.17 -0.68 6.21
C MET A 184 13.41 -1.31 5.57
N ALA A 185 14.53 -1.32 6.30
CA ALA A 185 15.76 -2.01 5.89
C ALA A 185 15.76 -3.54 6.15
N GLY A 186 14.65 -4.08 6.68
CA GLY A 186 14.52 -5.49 7.11
C GLY A 186 13.24 -6.12 6.60
N THR A 187 12.20 -6.21 7.43
CA THR A 187 10.85 -6.63 7.04
C THR A 187 9.84 -5.51 7.32
N PRO A 188 9.53 -4.65 6.32
CA PRO A 188 8.63 -3.51 6.46
C PRO A 188 7.31 -3.86 7.17
N ARG A 189 6.90 -3.01 8.11
CA ARG A 189 5.65 -3.15 8.87
C ARG A 189 4.94 -1.82 9.08
N GLU A 190 3.62 -1.89 9.00
CA GLU A 190 2.69 -0.78 9.15
C GLU A 190 2.21 -0.67 10.60
N TYR A 191 2.32 0.53 11.17
CA TYR A 191 1.78 0.85 12.48
C TYR A 191 0.83 2.04 12.40
N LEU A 192 -0.36 1.92 12.97
CA LEU A 192 -1.31 3.02 13.13
C LEU A 192 -0.82 3.96 14.24
N PRO A 193 -0.53 5.24 13.95
CA PRO A 193 -0.16 6.21 14.98
C PRO A 193 -1.34 6.54 15.90
N LEU A 194 -1.07 6.65 17.21
CA LEU A 194 -2.10 6.92 18.22
C LEU A 194 -1.81 8.28 18.90
N PRO A 195 -2.26 9.41 18.33
CA PRO A 195 -1.84 10.74 18.81
C PRO A 195 -2.35 11.09 20.22
N ARG A 196 -3.44 10.47 20.67
CA ARG A 196 -4.03 10.73 21.99
C ARG A 196 -3.44 9.79 23.05
N GLN A 197 -2.63 10.37 23.95
CA GLN A 197 -1.81 9.66 24.93
C GLN A 197 -2.14 10.02 26.39
N SER A 198 -3.24 10.73 26.66
CA SER A 198 -3.58 11.23 28.00
C SER A 198 -4.52 10.30 28.79
N GLY A 199 -4.25 10.14 30.08
CA GLY A 199 -5.08 9.31 30.98
C GLY A 199 -5.12 7.85 30.53
N LEU A 200 -6.33 7.33 30.28
CA LEU A 200 -6.56 5.97 29.80
C LEU A 200 -6.43 5.81 28.28
N SER A 201 -6.36 6.91 27.49
CA SER A 201 -6.30 6.83 26.04
C SER A 201 -5.11 5.99 25.59
N ASN A 202 -5.41 4.98 24.76
CA ASN A 202 -4.47 4.07 24.14
C ASN A 202 -3.62 3.30 25.15
N THR A 203 -4.31 2.57 26.04
CA THR A 203 -3.70 1.75 27.10
C THR A 203 -4.21 0.31 27.13
N GLY A 204 -3.42 -0.58 27.74
CA GLY A 204 -3.86 -1.79 28.43
C GLY A 204 -3.53 -1.67 29.92
N ARG A 205 -4.35 -2.23 30.82
CA ARG A 205 -4.20 -2.09 32.28
C ARG A 205 -4.54 -3.35 33.06
N TYR A 206 -3.68 -3.70 34.01
CA TYR A 206 -3.89 -4.75 35.00
C TYR A 206 -3.71 -4.16 36.40
N THR A 207 -4.76 -4.25 37.21
CA THR A 207 -4.75 -3.76 38.60
C THR A 207 -5.06 -4.92 39.54
N ILE A 208 -4.30 -5.03 40.62
CA ILE A 208 -4.54 -6.02 41.68
C ILE A 208 -4.49 -5.32 43.04
N VAL A 209 -5.52 -5.57 43.86
CA VAL A 209 -5.60 -5.10 45.25
C VAL A 209 -5.96 -6.30 46.11
N ASN A 210 -5.04 -6.74 46.97
CA ASN A 210 -5.25 -7.86 47.87
C ASN A 210 -5.25 -7.38 49.34
N PRO A 211 -6.43 -7.05 49.91
CA PRO A 211 -6.53 -6.52 51.27
C PRO A 211 -6.02 -7.49 52.33
N TRP A 212 -6.08 -8.80 52.08
CA TRP A 212 -5.73 -9.85 53.04
C TRP A 212 -4.22 -10.13 53.09
N ALA A 213 -3.53 -9.96 51.96
CA ALA A 213 -2.09 -10.15 51.86
C ALA A 213 -1.29 -8.82 51.90
N GLY A 214 -1.97 -7.68 52.03
CA GLY A 214 -1.34 -6.36 52.20
C GLY A 214 -0.59 -5.83 50.98
N TYR A 215 -0.77 -6.43 49.80
CA TYR A 215 -0.15 -5.96 48.56
C TYR A 215 -1.17 -5.41 47.57
N SER A 216 -0.72 -4.43 46.79
CA SER A 216 -1.43 -3.91 45.63
C SER A 216 -0.44 -3.57 44.53
N GLY A 217 -0.89 -3.60 43.29
CA GLY A 217 -0.11 -3.24 42.12
C GLY A 217 -1.01 -2.75 41.00
N ASP A 218 -0.46 -1.87 40.17
CA ASP A 218 -1.15 -1.34 38.99
C ASP A 218 -0.12 -1.23 37.87
N ARG A 219 -0.37 -1.92 36.77
CA ARG A 219 0.48 -1.91 35.58
C ARG A 219 -0.33 -1.38 34.40
N VAL A 220 0.17 -0.32 33.78
CA VAL A 220 -0.39 0.24 32.55
C VAL A 220 0.65 0.08 31.45
N THR A 221 0.28 -0.52 30.33
CA THR A 221 1.02 -0.39 29.07
C THR A 221 0.34 0.68 28.24
N ARG A 222 1.08 1.70 27.81
CA ARG A 222 0.61 2.78 26.94
C ARG A 222 1.21 2.57 25.54
N PHE A 223 0.38 2.75 24.52
CA PHE A 223 0.71 2.43 23.13
C PHE A 223 0.79 3.72 22.32
N GLN A 224 1.99 4.13 21.90
CA GLN A 224 2.18 5.29 21.02
C GLN A 224 1.74 4.98 19.58
N ARG A 225 1.82 3.71 19.18
CA ARG A 225 1.32 3.16 17.93
C ARG A 225 0.89 1.71 18.16
N VAL A 226 0.09 1.17 17.24
CA VAL A 226 -0.27 -0.27 17.22
C VAL A 226 -0.05 -0.84 15.82
N ARG A 227 0.45 -2.08 15.75
CA ARG A 227 0.71 -2.74 14.47
C ARG A 227 -0.63 -3.08 13.79
N LEU A 228 -0.80 -2.69 12.53
CA LEU A 228 -2.02 -2.89 11.76
C LEU A 228 -1.70 -3.75 10.54
N ASN A 229 -2.42 -4.86 10.34
CA ASN A 229 -2.33 -5.64 9.12
C ASN A 229 -3.19 -4.95 8.03
N PRO A 230 -2.61 -4.41 6.95
CA PRO A 230 -3.36 -3.65 5.95
C PRO A 230 -4.26 -4.53 5.06
N ALA A 231 -3.98 -5.83 4.95
CA ALA A 231 -4.76 -6.75 4.11
C ALA A 231 -6.11 -7.16 4.73
N ASN A 232 -6.26 -7.04 6.06
CA ASN A 232 -7.50 -7.38 6.76
C ASN A 232 -7.98 -6.30 7.76
N LEU A 233 -7.24 -5.20 7.94
CA LEU A 233 -7.48 -4.13 8.92
C LEU A 233 -7.56 -4.59 10.39
N ARG A 234 -6.84 -5.66 10.76
CA ARG A 234 -6.74 -6.10 12.15
C ARG A 234 -5.48 -5.56 12.83
N VAL A 235 -5.66 -5.02 14.03
CA VAL A 235 -4.57 -4.61 14.90
C VAL A 235 -4.07 -5.78 15.73
N ASP A 236 -2.74 -5.96 15.77
CA ASP A 236 -2.07 -6.86 16.71
C ASP A 236 -2.01 -6.23 18.11
N ILE A 237 -2.89 -6.68 19.00
CA ILE A 237 -2.97 -6.16 20.38
C ILE A 237 -1.85 -6.69 21.28
N GLY A 238 -1.07 -7.66 20.80
CA GLY A 238 0.10 -8.23 21.46
C GLY A 238 1.42 -7.57 21.04
N ASP A 239 1.44 -6.73 20.02
CA ASP A 239 2.65 -6.02 19.59
C ASP A 239 3.02 -4.90 20.59
N MET A 240 4.24 -4.98 21.13
CA MET A 240 4.74 -4.05 22.15
C MET A 240 5.78 -3.05 21.61
N THR A 241 6.03 -3.03 20.29
CA THR A 241 7.16 -2.32 19.66
C THR A 241 7.15 -0.81 19.94
N PHE A 242 5.97 -0.19 19.89
CA PHE A 242 5.78 1.23 20.23
C PHE A 242 4.95 1.38 21.52
N THR A 243 5.51 0.88 22.62
CA THR A 243 4.89 0.98 23.95
C THR A 243 5.81 1.53 25.03
N SER A 244 5.19 2.08 26.08
CA SER A 244 5.83 2.47 27.33
C SER A 244 5.03 1.96 28.52
N GLY A 245 5.71 1.44 29.56
CA GLY A 245 5.04 0.83 30.70
C GLY A 245 5.14 1.64 32.00
N GLU A 246 3.98 1.99 32.57
CA GLU A 246 3.84 2.72 33.83
C GLU A 246 3.44 1.77 34.97
N GLY A 247 3.90 2.07 36.20
CA GLY A 247 3.58 1.28 37.39
C GLY A 247 4.16 -0.13 37.39
N ALA A 248 3.77 -0.93 38.40
CA ALA A 248 4.19 -2.32 38.57
C ALA A 248 3.08 -3.13 39.25
N ALA A 249 2.92 -4.39 38.83
CA ALA A 249 1.96 -5.34 39.40
C ALA A 249 2.49 -6.77 39.25
N THR A 250 1.97 -7.70 40.05
CA THR A 250 2.32 -9.12 39.98
C THR A 250 1.10 -10.00 39.70
N PHE A 251 1.35 -11.12 39.04
CA PHE A 251 0.38 -12.19 38.78
C PHE A 251 1.08 -13.53 39.00
N ASN A 252 0.51 -14.41 39.84
CA ASN A 252 1.11 -15.69 40.23
C ASN A 252 2.60 -15.58 40.64
N ASN A 253 2.92 -14.54 41.43
CA ASN A 253 4.27 -14.16 41.89
C ASN A 253 5.27 -13.75 40.80
N ALA A 254 4.89 -13.71 39.52
CA ALA A 254 5.67 -13.12 38.44
C ALA A 254 5.35 -11.62 38.28
N ASN A 255 6.33 -10.83 37.80
CA ASN A 255 6.14 -9.42 37.44
C ASN A 255 5.32 -9.30 36.15
N VAL A 256 4.36 -8.38 36.09
CA VAL A 256 3.63 -8.05 34.86
C VAL A 256 4.40 -6.96 34.11
N GLY A 257 5.18 -7.38 33.11
CA GLY A 257 5.92 -6.51 32.21
C GLY A 257 4.99 -5.73 31.27
N TYR A 258 3.89 -6.31 30.78
CA TYR A 258 2.94 -5.61 29.92
C TYR A 258 1.51 -6.19 29.95
N VAL A 259 0.56 -5.41 29.43
CA VAL A 259 -0.86 -5.74 29.23
C VAL A 259 -1.23 -5.44 27.78
N ALA A 260 -2.02 -6.30 27.13
CA ALA A 260 -2.41 -6.16 25.72
C ALA A 260 -3.23 -4.88 25.44
N TYR A 261 -3.17 -4.36 24.21
CA TYR A 261 -3.84 -3.12 23.81
C TYR A 261 -5.34 -3.15 24.09
N GLY A 262 -5.86 -2.04 24.62
CA GLY A 262 -7.28 -1.88 24.96
C GLY A 262 -7.79 -2.79 26.08
N THR A 263 -6.95 -3.61 26.72
CA THR A 263 -7.41 -4.65 27.64
C THR A 263 -7.39 -4.19 29.10
N ALA A 264 -8.46 -4.46 29.85
CA ALA A 264 -8.57 -4.20 31.28
C ALA A 264 -8.75 -5.50 32.07
N MET A 265 -7.94 -5.72 33.11
CA MET A 265 -7.95 -6.95 33.92
C MET A 265 -7.79 -6.67 35.42
N THR A 266 -8.51 -7.42 36.27
CA THR A 266 -8.18 -7.52 37.71
C THR A 266 -8.19 -8.96 38.17
N CYS A 267 -7.36 -9.29 39.16
CA CYS A 267 -7.34 -10.61 39.78
C CYS A 267 -8.01 -10.67 41.15
N ILE A 268 -7.80 -9.63 41.96
CA ILE A 268 -8.40 -9.47 43.27
C ILE A 268 -8.72 -7.98 43.40
N GLY A 269 -9.94 -7.65 43.80
CA GLY A 269 -10.40 -6.28 44.00
C GLY A 269 -11.04 -5.62 42.78
N GLY A 270 -12.36 -5.76 42.64
CA GLY A 270 -13.20 -4.90 41.80
C GLY A 270 -12.98 -5.03 40.29
N SER A 271 -12.80 -3.88 39.64
CA SER A 271 -12.61 -3.75 38.19
C SER A 271 -11.69 -2.58 37.88
N THR A 272 -10.84 -2.72 36.85
CA THR A 272 -10.03 -1.63 36.31
C THR A 272 -10.55 -1.21 34.93
N SER A 273 -9.97 -0.17 34.35
CA SER A 273 -10.33 0.30 33.01
C SER A 273 -9.13 0.72 32.19
N ALA A 274 -9.21 0.43 30.90
CA ALA A 274 -8.29 0.80 29.83
C ALA A 274 -9.11 1.35 28.66
N ALA A 275 -8.49 2.09 27.73
CA ALA A 275 -9.22 2.65 26.60
C ALA A 275 -8.47 2.58 25.27
N ILE A 276 -9.24 2.36 24.20
CA ILE A 276 -8.88 2.56 22.81
C ILE A 276 -9.41 3.93 22.40
N ASP A 277 -8.57 4.76 21.79
CA ASP A 277 -8.88 6.14 21.41
C ASP A 277 -8.33 6.41 20.01
N LEU A 278 -9.14 6.10 19.00
CA LEU A 278 -8.84 6.19 17.56
C LEU A 278 -9.26 7.54 16.97
N ARG A 279 -9.64 8.52 17.81
CA ARG A 279 -9.88 9.89 17.35
C ARG A 279 -8.59 10.44 16.73
N ASP A 280 -8.76 11.24 15.68
CA ASP A 280 -7.68 11.74 14.82
C ASP A 280 -6.96 10.62 14.02
N THR A 281 -7.60 9.46 13.84
CA THR A 281 -7.19 8.42 12.89
C THR A 281 -8.32 8.11 11.90
N ALA A 282 -7.99 7.57 10.72
CA ALA A 282 -8.94 7.27 9.66
C ALA A 282 -9.84 6.04 9.92
N PHE A 283 -9.81 5.48 11.13
CA PHE A 283 -10.41 4.20 11.48
C PHE A 283 -11.34 4.28 12.69
N ASP A 284 -12.34 3.39 12.72
CA ASP A 284 -13.11 3.06 13.92
C ASP A 284 -13.07 1.56 14.21
N VAL A 285 -13.46 1.14 15.41
CA VAL A 285 -13.57 -0.29 15.78
C VAL A 285 -14.87 -0.85 15.21
N GLN A 286 -14.81 -2.00 14.52
CA GLN A 286 -16.04 -2.62 14.03
C GLN A 286 -16.97 -3.04 15.21
N PRO A 287 -18.30 -2.90 15.08
CA PRO A 287 -19.22 -3.24 16.17
C PRO A 287 -19.11 -4.70 16.65
N GLY A 288 -19.16 -4.89 17.97
CA GLY A 288 -19.24 -6.21 18.62
C GLY A 288 -17.92 -6.85 19.05
N LEU A 289 -16.76 -6.28 18.69
CA LEU A 289 -15.43 -6.89 18.83
C LEU A 289 -14.81 -6.85 20.24
N PHE A 290 -15.60 -7.09 21.29
CA PHE A 290 -15.13 -7.06 22.67
C PHE A 290 -15.71 -8.22 23.48
N CYS A 291 -14.82 -9.00 24.09
CA CYS A 291 -15.20 -10.16 24.88
C CYS A 291 -14.81 -10.01 26.36
N THR A 292 -15.31 -10.93 27.20
CA THR A 292 -15.05 -10.96 28.64
C THR A 292 -14.78 -12.40 29.05
N ASP A 293 -13.62 -12.66 29.65
CA ASP A 293 -13.07 -14.00 29.87
C ASP A 293 -12.20 -14.02 31.14
N GLY A 294 -11.83 -15.23 31.60
CA GLY A 294 -11.11 -15.48 32.84
C GLY A 294 -11.95 -16.22 33.88
N PHE A 295 -11.52 -16.21 35.15
CA PHE A 295 -12.27 -16.82 36.25
C PHE A 295 -13.25 -15.80 36.87
N ASN A 296 -14.47 -16.25 37.15
CA ASN A 296 -15.66 -15.44 37.51
C ASN A 296 -15.66 -14.02 36.88
N PRO A 297 -15.57 -13.89 35.55
CA PRO A 297 -15.17 -12.63 34.93
C PRO A 297 -16.33 -11.66 34.83
N ASN A 298 -16.03 -10.36 35.01
CA ASN A 298 -16.96 -9.26 34.86
C ASN A 298 -16.34 -8.18 33.96
N GLY A 299 -17.13 -7.62 33.05
CA GLY A 299 -16.63 -6.58 32.16
C GLY A 299 -17.69 -6.02 31.21
N GLN A 300 -17.47 -4.79 30.78
CA GLN A 300 -18.30 -4.03 29.85
C GLN A 300 -17.40 -3.16 28.96
N THR A 301 -17.86 -2.88 27.74
CA THR A 301 -17.29 -1.80 26.92
C THR A 301 -18.29 -0.66 26.89
N GLN A 302 -17.83 0.55 27.14
CA GLN A 302 -18.60 1.78 26.93
C GLN A 302 -17.95 2.57 25.80
N SER A 303 -18.74 3.11 24.87
CA SER A 303 -18.27 4.09 23.91
C SER A 303 -18.81 5.47 24.32
N PRO A 304 -18.05 6.27 25.09
CA PRO A 304 -18.52 7.57 25.57
C PRO A 304 -18.49 8.66 24.49
N ASN A 305 -17.75 8.43 23.40
CA ASN A 305 -17.66 9.25 22.20
C ASN A 305 -17.37 8.33 21.00
N ALA A 306 -17.73 8.72 19.78
CA ALA A 306 -17.32 8.01 18.56
C ALA A 306 -15.78 7.88 18.49
N ARG A 307 -15.28 6.77 17.93
CA ARG A 307 -13.85 6.38 17.93
C ARG A 307 -13.19 6.26 19.32
N VAL A 308 -13.97 6.17 20.41
CA VAL A 308 -13.46 5.91 21.78
C VAL A 308 -14.18 4.72 22.41
N TYR A 309 -13.42 3.78 22.95
CA TYR A 309 -13.92 2.58 23.62
C TYR A 309 -13.20 2.38 24.95
N VAL A 310 -13.93 2.53 26.04
CA VAL A 310 -13.46 2.26 27.40
C VAL A 310 -13.85 0.83 27.76
N ASN A 311 -12.87 -0.04 27.91
CA ASN A 311 -13.04 -1.38 28.42
C ASN A 311 -12.87 -1.36 29.93
N THR A 312 -13.93 -1.75 30.66
CA THR A 312 -13.88 -2.03 32.09
C THR A 312 -13.88 -3.53 32.27
N GLY A 313 -12.92 -4.07 33.02
CA GLY A 313 -12.76 -5.51 33.22
C GLY A 313 -12.25 -5.86 34.62
N GLY A 314 -12.65 -7.02 35.12
CA GLY A 314 -12.31 -7.51 36.45
C GLY A 314 -13.11 -8.75 36.85
N GLY A 315 -13.41 -8.86 38.15
CA GLY A 315 -13.85 -10.11 38.77
C GLY A 315 -12.68 -10.87 39.39
N ASP A 316 -12.81 -12.19 39.56
CA ASP A 316 -11.82 -13.03 40.23
C ASP A 316 -10.76 -13.55 39.24
N CYS A 317 -9.91 -12.67 38.70
CA CYS A 317 -9.05 -12.93 37.52
C CYS A 317 -9.83 -13.00 36.20
N GLY A 318 -10.69 -12.00 36.00
CA GLY A 318 -11.37 -11.71 34.74
C GLY A 318 -10.83 -10.47 34.03
N TRP A 319 -11.04 -10.42 32.71
CA TRP A 319 -10.64 -9.31 31.85
C TRP A 319 -11.68 -8.96 30.79
N ARG A 320 -11.58 -7.73 30.27
CA ARG A 320 -12.32 -7.19 29.12
C ARG A 320 -11.30 -6.79 28.06
N ALA A 321 -11.35 -7.43 26.90
CA ALA A 321 -10.36 -7.26 25.83
C ALA A 321 -11.02 -7.14 24.44
N PRO A 322 -10.32 -6.57 23.45
CA PRO A 322 -10.65 -6.78 22.04
C PRO A 322 -10.69 -8.27 21.68
N SER A 323 -11.58 -8.64 20.77
CA SER A 323 -11.63 -9.99 20.21
C SER A 323 -12.32 -9.99 18.86
N ALA A 324 -11.66 -10.57 17.86
CA ALA A 324 -12.20 -10.74 16.52
C ALA A 324 -12.75 -12.15 16.29
N ASP A 325 -12.07 -13.19 16.82
CA ASP A 325 -12.48 -14.59 16.65
C ASP A 325 -12.68 -15.32 18.00
N LYS A 326 -11.75 -15.13 18.94
CA LYS A 326 -11.77 -15.73 20.28
C LYS A 326 -11.07 -14.81 21.27
N CYS A 327 -11.48 -14.81 22.54
CA CYS A 327 -10.80 -14.05 23.59
C CYS A 327 -9.28 -14.35 23.66
N PRO A 328 -8.43 -13.32 23.80
CA PRO A 328 -7.01 -13.52 24.03
C PRO A 328 -6.80 -14.16 25.40
N TYR A 329 -6.11 -15.31 25.42
CA TYR A 329 -5.85 -16.05 26.65
C TYR A 329 -4.77 -15.34 27.47
N THR A 330 -5.09 -14.99 28.73
CA THR A 330 -4.18 -14.30 29.68
C THR A 330 -3.49 -13.06 29.05
N PRO A 331 -4.16 -11.89 28.99
CA PRO A 331 -3.73 -10.72 28.22
C PRO A 331 -2.58 -9.92 28.88
N ILE A 332 -1.70 -10.59 29.61
CA ILE A 332 -0.57 -10.06 30.36
C ILE A 332 0.68 -10.88 30.05
N ASN A 333 1.84 -10.22 29.94
CA ASN A 333 3.14 -10.84 29.62
C ASN A 333 3.23 -11.66 28.32
N GLY A 334 2.17 -11.71 27.51
CA GLY A 334 2.09 -12.59 26.36
C GLY A 334 2.02 -14.06 26.79
N GLY A 335 0.95 -14.45 27.47
CA GLY A 335 0.56 -15.86 27.56
C GLY A 335 0.27 -16.40 26.15
N ALA A 336 1.30 -16.93 25.50
CA ALA A 336 1.43 -16.86 24.05
C ALA A 336 0.58 -17.88 23.26
N ALA A 337 -0.73 -17.61 23.16
CA ALA A 337 -1.59 -18.17 22.12
C ALA A 337 -2.79 -17.23 21.84
N GLY A 338 -2.67 -16.36 20.84
CA GLY A 338 -3.80 -15.58 20.31
C GLY A 338 -4.03 -14.19 20.92
N ALA A 339 -2.97 -13.51 21.39
CA ALA A 339 -3.02 -12.06 21.65
C ALA A 339 -3.27 -11.29 20.33
N GLY A 340 -2.30 -11.25 19.42
CA GLY A 340 -2.46 -11.16 17.95
C GLY A 340 -3.51 -10.20 17.36
N GLU A 341 -3.90 -10.50 16.12
CA GLU A 341 -4.85 -9.73 15.29
C GLU A 341 -6.30 -9.85 15.78
N GLN A 342 -6.59 -9.25 16.93
CA GLN A 342 -7.88 -9.35 17.65
C GLN A 342 -8.72 -8.07 17.64
N LEU A 343 -8.17 -6.91 17.25
CA LEU A 343 -8.93 -5.67 17.12
C LEU A 343 -9.14 -5.36 15.63
N GLN A 344 -10.25 -5.83 15.08
CA GLN A 344 -10.67 -5.55 13.71
C GLN A 344 -11.17 -4.10 13.58
N LEU A 345 -10.59 -3.35 12.66
CA LEU A 345 -10.95 -1.96 12.36
C LEU A 345 -11.78 -1.88 11.06
N VAL A 346 -12.45 -0.73 10.89
CA VAL A 346 -13.09 -0.29 9.65
C VAL A 346 -12.58 1.11 9.28
N TYR A 347 -12.36 1.34 7.99
CA TYR A 347 -12.02 2.68 7.49
C TYR A 347 -13.27 3.58 7.52
N VAL A 348 -13.13 4.78 8.07
CA VAL A 348 -14.23 5.77 8.20
C VAL A 348 -13.84 7.18 7.74
N GLY A 349 -12.58 7.39 7.32
CA GLY A 349 -12.01 8.72 7.08
C GLY A 349 -11.66 9.46 8.38
N LEU A 350 -11.10 10.66 8.25
CA LEU A 350 -10.69 11.51 9.38
C LEU A 350 -11.85 12.33 9.94
#